data_AF-L1M1W3-F1
#
_entry.id   AF-L1M1W3-F1
#
_cell.length_a   1.000
_cell.length_b   1.000
_cell.length_c   1.000
_cell.angle_alpha   90.00
_cell.angle_beta   90.00
_cell.angle_gamma   90.00
#
_symmetry.space_group_name_H-M   'P 1'
#
loop_
_entity.id
_entity.type
_entity.pdbx_description
1 polymer ?
#
loop_
_entity_poly.entity_id
_entity_poly.type
_entity_poly.pdbx_seq_one_letter_code
_entity_poly.pdbx_strand_id
1 'polypeptide(L)'
;MPHALPALPYAYDALEPHIDTQTMQIHHTKHHQTYINNLNAALDGTEWAEWPVEKLVAAVKQLPQGLQAAVINQGGGHANHTLFWTVMSPNGGGVPHGAVAKAIDEQLGGFEAFKDAFTKAALTRFGSGWAWLSVTPEKRVVVESSGNQDSPLMHGNTPILGLDVWEHAYYLLYQNRRPEYINAFYNVVDWAEVERRYLAAVA
;
A
#
# COMPACT_ATOMS: atom_id res chain seq x y z
N MET A 1 -15.14 1.67 -16.39
CA MET A 1 -15.77 0.40 -16.04
C MET A 1 -15.73 0.32 -14.52
N PRO A 2 -16.69 -0.34 -13.87
CA PRO A 2 -16.65 -0.52 -12.42
C PRO A 2 -15.32 -1.11 -11.97
N HIS A 3 -14.84 -0.67 -10.80
CA HIS A 3 -13.64 -1.26 -10.21
C HIS A 3 -13.89 -2.74 -9.91
N ALA A 4 -12.85 -3.55 -10.10
CA ALA A 4 -12.91 -4.99 -9.92
C ALA A 4 -11.77 -5.46 -9.00
N LEU A 5 -11.99 -6.56 -8.30
CA LEU A 5 -10.97 -7.16 -7.44
C LEU A 5 -9.84 -7.71 -8.31
N PRO A 6 -8.60 -7.17 -8.22
CA PRO A 6 -7.50 -7.66 -9.01
C PRO A 6 -7.14 -9.09 -8.59
N ALA A 7 -6.76 -9.95 -9.53
CA ALA A 7 -6.18 -11.24 -9.15
C ALA A 7 -4.86 -11.03 -8.42
N LEU A 8 -4.58 -11.83 -7.39
CA LEU A 8 -3.26 -11.84 -6.77
C LEU A 8 -2.22 -12.38 -7.76
N PRO A 9 -0.98 -11.85 -7.76
CA PRO A 9 0.08 -12.35 -8.64
C PRO A 9 0.67 -13.69 -8.18
N TYR A 10 0.20 -14.24 -7.06
CA TYR A 10 0.65 -15.49 -6.46
C TYR A 10 -0.53 -16.17 -5.71
N ALA A 11 -0.34 -17.46 -5.35
CA ALA A 11 -1.32 -18.23 -4.58
C ALA A 11 -1.45 -17.70 -3.14
N TYR A 12 -2.59 -17.96 -2.48
CA TYR A 12 -2.86 -17.43 -1.14
C TYR A 12 -1.87 -17.88 -0.06
N ASP A 13 -1.24 -19.05 -0.23
CA ASP A 13 -0.25 -19.65 0.66
C ASP A 13 1.20 -19.28 0.28
N ALA A 14 1.40 -18.54 -0.81
CA ALA A 14 2.73 -18.28 -1.36
C ALA A 14 3.61 -17.40 -0.47
N LEU A 15 3.03 -16.68 0.51
CA LEU A 15 3.76 -15.80 1.43
C LEU A 15 4.01 -16.43 2.80
N GLU A 16 3.65 -17.71 2.99
CA GLU A 16 4.02 -18.47 4.19
C GLU A 16 5.56 -18.56 4.31
N PRO A 17 6.14 -18.50 5.52
CA PRO A 17 5.49 -18.41 6.83
C PRO A 17 5.31 -16.95 7.32
N HIS A 18 5.41 -15.96 6.44
CA HIS A 18 5.44 -14.54 6.80
C HIS A 18 4.05 -13.89 6.86
N ILE A 19 3.13 -14.34 6.01
CA ILE A 19 1.71 -13.98 6.09
C ILE A 19 0.92 -15.27 5.87
N ASP A 20 0.03 -15.59 6.79
CA ASP A 20 -0.71 -16.85 6.75
C ASP A 20 -1.76 -16.87 5.63
N THR A 21 -2.01 -18.07 5.10
CA THR A 21 -2.94 -18.32 4.00
C THR A 21 -4.35 -17.79 4.29
N GLN A 22 -4.82 -17.94 5.54
CA GLN A 22 -6.17 -17.53 5.92
C GLN A 22 -6.31 -16.01 5.92
N THR A 23 -5.31 -15.29 6.44
CA THR A 23 -5.22 -13.82 6.34
C THR A 23 -5.25 -13.39 4.88
N MET A 24 -4.41 -13.97 4.00
CA MET A 24 -4.39 -13.60 2.58
C MET A 24 -5.75 -13.78 1.89
N GLN A 25 -6.47 -14.87 2.19
CA GLN A 25 -7.82 -15.10 1.66
C GLN A 25 -8.84 -14.08 2.14
N ILE A 26 -8.88 -13.79 3.45
CA ILE A 26 -9.84 -12.87 4.06
C ILE A 26 -9.55 -11.43 3.64
N HIS A 27 -8.28 -11.02 3.73
CA HIS A 27 -7.82 -9.68 3.41
C HIS A 27 -8.09 -9.34 1.95
N HIS A 28 -7.86 -10.28 1.03
CA HIS A 28 -8.17 -10.10 -0.38
C HIS A 28 -9.68 -10.18 -0.68
N THR A 29 -10.34 -11.28 -0.34
CA THR A 29 -11.72 -11.55 -0.83
C THR A 29 -12.81 -10.87 -0.02
N LYS A 30 -12.50 -10.38 1.19
CA LYS A 30 -13.46 -9.71 2.07
C LYS A 30 -13.12 -8.24 2.24
N HIS A 31 -11.94 -7.90 2.76
CA HIS A 31 -11.59 -6.51 3.03
C HIS A 31 -11.45 -5.71 1.74
N HIS A 32 -10.58 -6.14 0.81
CA HIS A 32 -10.39 -5.44 -0.45
C HIS A 32 -11.67 -5.40 -1.31
N GLN A 33 -12.39 -6.52 -1.39
CA GLN A 33 -13.68 -6.58 -2.10
C GLN A 33 -14.71 -5.59 -1.53
N THR A 34 -14.74 -5.40 -0.21
CA THR A 34 -15.69 -4.47 0.41
C THR A 34 -15.38 -3.02 0.04
N TYR A 35 -14.11 -2.63 0.01
CA TYR A 35 -13.71 -1.30 -0.46
C TYR A 35 -14.17 -1.06 -1.90
N ILE A 36 -13.98 -2.05 -2.78
CA ILE A 36 -14.39 -1.96 -4.18
C ILE A 36 -15.92 -1.83 -4.31
N ASN A 37 -16.68 -2.67 -3.59
CA ASN A 37 -18.15 -2.64 -3.64
C ASN A 37 -18.69 -1.28 -3.20
N ASN A 38 -18.19 -0.74 -2.09
CA ASN A 38 -18.65 0.53 -1.56
C ASN A 38 -18.23 1.72 -2.43
N LEU A 39 -17.03 1.66 -3.03
CA LEU A 39 -16.58 2.69 -3.97
C LEU A 39 -17.46 2.70 -5.23
N ASN A 40 -17.72 1.54 -5.82
CA ASN A 40 -18.60 1.42 -6.98
C ASN A 40 -20.01 1.94 -6.69
N ALA A 41 -20.58 1.61 -5.52
CA ALA A 41 -21.89 2.12 -5.11
C ALA A 41 -21.91 3.65 -4.96
N ALA A 42 -20.83 4.25 -4.47
CA ALA A 42 -20.73 5.70 -4.32
C ALA A 42 -20.56 6.44 -5.66
N LEU A 43 -19.94 5.80 -6.66
CA LEU A 43 -19.67 6.38 -7.97
C LEU A 43 -20.76 6.10 -9.00
N ASP A 44 -21.73 5.23 -8.71
CA ASP A 44 -22.76 4.81 -9.66
C ASP A 44 -23.52 6.01 -10.27
N GLY A 45 -23.65 6.02 -11.59
CA GLY A 45 -24.28 7.12 -12.35
C GLY A 45 -23.50 8.44 -12.37
N THR A 46 -22.29 8.50 -11.81
CA THR A 46 -21.44 9.71 -11.84
C THR A 46 -20.42 9.69 -12.98
N GLU A 47 -19.89 10.85 -13.37
CA GLU A 47 -18.83 10.95 -14.39
C GLU A 47 -17.47 10.39 -13.93
N TRP A 48 -17.31 10.15 -12.63
CA TRP A 48 -16.08 9.64 -12.02
C TRP A 48 -16.01 8.11 -11.97
N ALA A 49 -17.11 7.40 -12.27
CA ALA A 49 -17.18 5.94 -12.25
C ALA A 49 -16.17 5.25 -13.19
N GLU A 50 -15.71 5.98 -14.21
CA GLU A 50 -14.79 5.46 -15.22
C GLU A 50 -13.31 5.83 -14.93
N TRP A 51 -13.04 6.60 -13.88
CA TRP A 51 -11.67 7.02 -13.58
C TRP A 51 -10.87 5.88 -12.92
N PRO A 52 -9.56 5.77 -13.22
CA PRO A 52 -8.66 4.92 -12.42
C PRO A 52 -8.69 5.31 -10.95
N VAL A 53 -8.57 4.34 -10.04
CA VAL A 53 -8.69 4.59 -8.59
C VAL A 53 -7.61 5.54 -8.10
N GLU A 54 -6.39 5.45 -8.63
CA GLU A 54 -5.29 6.34 -8.29
C GLU A 54 -5.59 7.79 -8.66
N LYS A 55 -6.22 7.99 -9.83
CA LYS A 55 -6.67 9.32 -10.27
C LYS A 55 -7.76 9.87 -9.36
N LEU A 56 -8.72 9.05 -8.97
CA LEU A 56 -9.79 9.44 -8.03
C LEU A 56 -9.23 9.90 -6.69
N VAL A 57 -8.35 9.09 -6.11
CA VAL A 57 -7.74 9.37 -4.80
C VAL A 57 -6.85 10.60 -4.85
N ALA A 58 -6.04 10.76 -5.92
CA ALA A 58 -5.20 11.95 -6.09
C ALA A 58 -6.02 13.23 -6.29
N ALA A 59 -7.16 13.14 -6.98
CA ALA A 59 -8.05 14.26 -7.26
C ALA A 59 -9.12 14.48 -6.18
N VAL A 60 -9.05 13.82 -5.02
CA VAL A 60 -10.16 13.76 -4.07
C VAL A 60 -10.69 15.12 -3.61
N LYS A 61 -9.80 16.13 -3.49
CA LYS A 61 -10.19 17.50 -3.12
C LYS A 61 -10.97 18.25 -4.22
N GLN A 62 -10.91 17.77 -5.46
CA GLN A 62 -11.61 18.32 -6.63
C GLN A 62 -12.97 17.66 -6.83
N LEU A 63 -13.24 16.54 -6.15
CA LEU A 63 -14.52 15.85 -6.21
C LEU A 63 -15.60 16.59 -5.41
N PRO A 64 -16.89 16.43 -5.77
CA PRO A 64 -17.99 16.94 -4.95
C PRO A 64 -17.88 16.48 -3.51
N GLN A 65 -18.22 17.37 -2.58
CA GLN A 65 -18.10 17.12 -1.13
C GLN A 65 -18.76 15.80 -0.70
N GLY A 66 -19.90 15.45 -1.30
CA GLY A 66 -20.63 14.20 -1.01
C GLY A 66 -19.88 12.92 -1.38
N LEU A 67 -18.89 12.97 -2.28
CA LEU A 67 -18.11 11.81 -2.72
C LEU A 67 -16.77 11.67 -1.98
N GLN A 68 -16.24 12.76 -1.41
CA GLN A 68 -14.89 12.78 -0.86
C GLN A 68 -14.68 11.71 0.21
N ALA A 69 -15.59 11.58 1.18
CA ALA A 69 -15.44 10.58 2.24
C ALA A 69 -15.45 9.14 1.71
N ALA A 70 -16.25 8.85 0.67
CA ALA A 70 -16.27 7.54 0.04
C ALA A 70 -14.97 7.27 -0.72
N VAL A 71 -14.46 8.26 -1.47
CA VAL A 71 -13.20 8.12 -2.21
C VAL A 71 -11.99 8.04 -1.28
N ILE A 72 -11.96 8.78 -0.17
CA ILE A 72 -10.89 8.68 0.84
C ILE A 72 -10.87 7.27 1.42
N ASN A 73 -12.00 6.79 1.93
CA ASN A 73 -12.02 5.54 2.70
C ASN A 73 -12.03 4.29 1.80
N GLN A 74 -12.89 4.28 0.78
CA GLN A 74 -13.12 3.12 -0.09
C GLN A 74 -12.19 3.15 -1.32
N GLY A 75 -12.01 4.34 -1.91
CA GLY A 75 -11.03 4.56 -2.98
C GLY A 75 -9.60 4.38 -2.48
N GLY A 76 -9.26 4.99 -1.34
CA GLY A 76 -7.99 4.74 -0.66
C GLY A 76 -7.80 3.27 -0.35
N GLY A 77 -8.82 2.60 0.22
CA GLY A 77 -8.77 1.16 0.49
C GLY A 77 -8.47 0.33 -0.76
N HIS A 78 -9.13 0.61 -1.88
CA HIS A 78 -8.88 -0.10 -3.14
C HIS A 78 -7.47 0.19 -3.69
N ALA A 79 -7.04 1.45 -3.74
CA ALA A 79 -5.70 1.82 -4.25
C ALA A 79 -4.58 1.22 -3.41
N ASN A 80 -4.69 1.33 -2.08
CA ASN A 80 -3.68 0.87 -1.13
C ASN A 80 -3.49 -0.65 -1.22
N HIS A 81 -4.58 -1.43 -1.23
CA HIS A 81 -4.49 -2.89 -1.32
C HIS A 81 -4.04 -3.36 -2.71
N THR A 82 -4.48 -2.69 -3.78
CA THR A 82 -4.00 -2.99 -5.14
C THR A 82 -2.49 -2.83 -5.26
N LEU A 83 -1.90 -1.82 -4.61
CA LEU A 83 -0.44 -1.70 -4.49
C LEU A 83 0.14 -2.83 -3.62
N PHE A 84 -0.44 -3.06 -2.43
CA PHE A 84 0.08 -4.00 -1.43
C PHE A 84 0.31 -5.42 -2.00
N TRP A 85 -0.65 -5.94 -2.78
CA TRP A 85 -0.52 -7.26 -3.39
C TRP A 85 0.62 -7.39 -4.40
N THR A 86 1.02 -6.30 -5.03
CA THR A 86 2.05 -6.32 -6.07
C THR A 86 3.45 -6.16 -5.51
N VAL A 87 3.60 -5.47 -4.38
CA VAL A 87 4.91 -5.21 -3.76
C VAL A 87 5.36 -6.33 -2.83
N MET A 88 4.70 -7.50 -2.91
CA MET A 88 5.06 -8.72 -2.20
C MET A 88 5.26 -9.86 -3.18
N SER A 89 6.11 -10.83 -2.82
CA SER A 89 6.43 -11.99 -3.66
C SER A 89 6.87 -13.19 -2.83
N PRO A 90 6.56 -14.43 -3.26
CA PRO A 90 7.11 -15.66 -2.66
C PRO A 90 8.63 -15.75 -2.73
N ASN A 91 9.25 -15.03 -3.68
CA ASN A 91 10.70 -14.94 -3.84
C ASN A 91 11.24 -13.57 -3.42
N GLY A 92 10.49 -12.86 -2.58
CA GLY A 92 10.82 -11.53 -2.10
C GLY A 92 11.94 -11.50 -1.07
N GLY A 93 12.09 -10.34 -0.44
CA GLY A 93 13.08 -10.09 0.59
C GLY A 93 14.45 -9.70 0.04
N GLY A 94 15.48 -9.80 0.88
CA GLY A 94 16.79 -9.24 0.58
C GLY A 94 16.80 -7.72 0.64
N VAL A 95 17.58 -7.09 -0.24
CA VAL A 95 17.80 -5.64 -0.27
C VAL A 95 17.33 -5.04 -1.60
N PRO A 96 16.97 -3.74 -1.65
CA PRO A 96 16.65 -3.07 -2.90
C PRO A 96 17.81 -3.15 -3.89
N HIS A 97 17.49 -3.05 -5.18
CA HIS A 97 18.47 -3.00 -6.27
C HIS A 97 18.11 -1.86 -7.24
N GLY A 98 18.95 -1.63 -8.26
CA GLY A 98 18.64 -0.66 -9.30
C GLY A 98 18.67 0.80 -8.85
N ALA A 99 17.81 1.61 -9.44
CA ALA A 99 17.74 3.05 -9.19
C ALA A 99 17.12 3.38 -7.82
N VAL A 100 16.13 2.59 -7.36
CA VAL A 100 15.52 2.77 -6.04
C VAL A 100 16.53 2.53 -4.91
N ALA A 101 17.43 1.55 -5.06
CA ALA A 101 18.51 1.34 -4.09
C ALA A 101 19.41 2.58 -3.95
N LYS A 102 19.84 3.15 -5.07
CA LYS A 102 20.65 4.38 -5.09
C LYS A 102 19.92 5.55 -4.45
N ALA A 103 18.63 5.71 -4.76
CA ALA A 103 17.81 6.76 -4.16
C ALA A 103 17.68 6.61 -2.64
N ILE A 104 17.50 5.38 -2.15
CA ILE A 104 17.50 5.07 -0.71
C ILE A 104 18.86 5.40 -0.08
N ASP A 105 19.96 4.98 -0.71
CA ASP A 105 21.32 5.25 -0.22
C ASP A 105 21.60 6.75 -0.11
N GLU A 106 21.32 7.49 -1.18
CA GLU A 106 21.63 8.92 -1.27
C GLU A 106 20.70 9.80 -0.42
N GLN A 107 19.42 9.45 -0.32
CA GLN A 107 18.40 10.35 0.23
C GLN A 107 17.90 9.97 1.61
N LEU A 108 17.97 8.68 1.97
CA LEU A 108 17.54 8.16 3.28
C LEU A 108 18.72 7.70 4.14
N GLY A 109 19.95 7.72 3.61
CA GLY A 109 21.16 7.37 4.35
C GLY A 109 21.45 5.87 4.38
N GLY A 110 20.98 5.12 3.38
CA GLY A 110 21.23 3.68 3.26
C GLY A 110 20.03 2.81 3.62
N PHE A 111 20.08 1.55 3.19
CA PHE A 111 19.00 0.58 3.44
C PHE A 111 18.67 0.39 4.92
N GLU A 112 19.67 0.30 5.80
CA GLU A 112 19.42 0.16 7.24
C GLU A 112 18.70 1.39 7.84
N ALA A 113 19.11 2.60 7.44
CA ALA A 113 18.44 3.83 7.88
C ALA A 113 17.00 3.93 7.35
N PHE A 114 16.77 3.49 6.10
CA PHE A 114 15.42 3.33 5.56
C PHE A 114 14.60 2.33 6.39
N LYS A 115 15.16 1.15 6.67
CA LYS A 115 14.47 0.08 7.41
C LYS A 115 14.11 0.52 8.82
N ASP A 116 14.99 1.26 9.50
CA ASP A 116 14.73 1.86 10.80
C ASP A 116 13.59 2.89 10.74
N ALA A 117 13.64 3.80 9.76
CA ALA A 117 12.60 4.81 9.58
C ALA A 117 11.23 4.18 9.23
N PHE A 118 11.20 3.20 8.32
CA PHE A 118 9.99 2.52 7.88
C PHE A 118 9.39 1.68 9.02
N THR A 119 10.22 0.94 9.75
CA THR A 119 9.80 0.20 10.94
C THR A 119 9.22 1.14 11.99
N LYS A 120 9.87 2.26 12.27
CA LYS A 120 9.37 3.27 13.21
C LYS A 120 8.02 3.85 12.76
N ALA A 121 7.87 4.19 11.49
CA ALA A 121 6.61 4.69 10.94
C ALA A 121 5.46 3.67 11.13
N ALA A 122 5.71 2.39 10.83
CA ALA A 122 4.76 1.30 10.99
C ALA A 122 4.39 1.02 12.46
N LEU A 123 5.37 1.08 13.38
CA LEU A 123 5.16 0.85 14.81
C LEU A 123 4.40 1.98 15.48
N THR A 124 4.78 3.23 15.18
CA THR A 124 4.23 4.43 15.83
C THR A 124 2.87 4.85 15.27
N ARG A 125 2.40 4.22 14.19
CA ARG A 125 1.04 4.41 13.69
C ARG A 125 0.04 3.85 14.70
N PHE A 126 -0.48 4.73 15.57
CA PHE A 126 -1.51 4.36 16.53
C PHE A 126 -2.85 4.10 15.84
N GLY A 127 -3.51 2.99 16.21
CA GLY A 127 -4.71 2.51 15.53
C GLY A 127 -4.40 1.89 14.16
N SER A 128 -5.33 2.08 13.24
CA SER A 128 -5.29 1.59 11.86
C SER A 128 -4.53 2.53 10.93
N GLY A 129 -3.83 1.97 9.95
CA GLY A 129 -3.14 2.77 8.95
C GLY A 129 -2.10 2.00 8.16
N TRP A 130 -1.17 2.75 7.58
CA TRP A 130 -0.15 2.24 6.68
C TRP A 130 1.20 2.92 6.92
N ALA A 131 2.29 2.22 6.62
CA ALA A 131 3.61 2.81 6.43
C ALA A 131 3.99 2.78 4.94
N TRP A 132 4.66 3.83 4.47
CA TRP A 132 4.92 4.04 3.05
C TRP A 132 6.37 4.41 2.79
N LEU A 133 6.88 3.92 1.66
CA LEU A 133 7.95 4.58 0.91
C LEU A 133 7.28 5.22 -0.31
N SER A 134 7.43 6.52 -0.45
CA SER A 134 6.81 7.30 -1.52
C SER A 134 7.85 8.13 -2.27
N VAL A 135 7.49 8.55 -3.49
CA VAL A 135 8.19 9.56 -4.27
C VAL A 135 7.42 10.88 -4.20
N THR A 136 8.08 11.97 -3.82
CA THR A 136 7.49 13.32 -3.74
C THR A 136 7.43 13.99 -5.12
N PRO A 137 6.68 15.09 -5.29
CA PRO A 137 6.67 15.86 -6.55
C PRO A 137 8.06 16.33 -7.01
N GLU A 138 8.99 16.54 -6.06
CA GLU A 138 10.39 16.90 -6.33
C GLU A 138 11.27 15.69 -6.70
N LYS A 139 10.66 14.53 -6.99
CA LYS A 139 11.33 13.26 -7.35
C LYS A 139 12.27 12.75 -6.24
N ARG A 140 11.91 12.99 -4.98
CA ARG A 140 12.65 12.50 -3.80
C ARG A 140 11.94 11.34 -3.13
N VAL A 141 12.69 10.42 -2.54
CA VAL A 141 12.10 9.34 -1.72
C VAL A 141 11.85 9.82 -0.29
N VAL A 142 10.72 9.41 0.29
CA VAL A 142 10.33 9.74 1.66
C VAL A 142 9.68 8.56 2.35
N VAL A 143 9.95 8.38 3.64
CA VAL A 143 9.21 7.46 4.51
C VAL A 143 8.13 8.23 5.25
N GLU A 144 6.89 7.75 5.17
CA GLU A 144 5.74 8.37 5.82
C GLU A 144 4.74 7.33 6.35
N SER A 145 3.72 7.77 7.07
CA SER A 145 2.60 6.91 7.47
C SER A 145 1.29 7.66 7.39
N SER A 146 0.21 6.94 7.11
CA SER A 146 -1.14 7.50 7.03
C SER A 146 -2.10 6.76 7.97
N GLY A 147 -3.17 7.44 8.38
CA GLY A 147 -4.23 6.85 9.19
C GLY A 147 -5.30 6.21 8.31
N ASN A 148 -5.92 5.14 8.80
CA ASN A 148 -7.01 4.45 8.11
C ASN A 148 -6.62 4.05 6.67
N GLN A 149 -7.36 4.53 5.67
CA GLN A 149 -7.10 4.29 4.24
C GLN A 149 -6.61 5.53 3.49
N ASP A 150 -6.25 6.60 4.22
CA ASP A 150 -5.64 7.78 3.62
C ASP A 150 -4.39 7.35 2.84
N SER A 151 -4.22 7.90 1.64
CA SER A 151 -3.15 7.52 0.72
C SER A 151 -2.24 8.72 0.45
N PRO A 152 -0.91 8.54 0.35
CA PRO A 152 0.01 9.61 -0.07
C PRO A 152 -0.39 10.30 -1.39
N LEU A 153 -1.12 9.59 -2.27
CA LEU A 153 -1.71 10.14 -3.50
C LEU A 153 -2.53 11.41 -3.25
N MET A 154 -3.25 11.49 -2.12
CA MET A 154 -4.07 12.65 -1.74
C MET A 154 -3.25 13.92 -1.49
N HIS A 155 -1.94 13.77 -1.31
CA HIS A 155 -0.98 14.83 -1.00
C HIS A 155 0.04 15.05 -2.11
N GLY A 156 -0.14 14.40 -3.27
CA GLY A 156 0.75 14.53 -4.43
C GLY A 156 1.96 13.59 -4.42
N ASN A 157 2.13 12.80 -3.37
CA ASN A 157 3.17 11.77 -3.31
C ASN A 157 2.71 10.50 -4.04
N THR A 158 3.64 9.77 -4.64
CA THR A 158 3.39 8.48 -5.31
C THR A 158 3.94 7.34 -4.47
N PRO A 159 3.11 6.51 -3.82
CA PRO A 159 3.59 5.39 -3.03
C PRO A 159 4.17 4.29 -3.94
N ILE A 160 5.34 3.76 -3.55
CA ILE A 160 6.05 2.71 -4.30
C ILE A 160 6.25 1.42 -3.49
N LEU A 161 6.15 1.51 -2.16
CA LEU A 161 6.06 0.38 -1.22
C LEU A 161 5.11 0.79 -0.09
N GLY A 162 4.23 -0.11 0.32
CA GLY A 162 3.28 0.11 1.41
C GLY A 162 3.17 -1.11 2.30
N LEU A 163 3.04 -0.90 3.60
CA LEU A 163 2.76 -1.94 4.59
C LEU A 163 1.45 -1.64 5.31
N ASP A 164 0.48 -2.55 5.18
CA ASP A 164 -0.78 -2.49 5.92
C ASP A 164 -0.53 -2.82 7.40
N VAL A 165 -0.84 -1.89 8.30
CA VAL A 165 -0.75 -2.09 9.76
C VAL A 165 -2.11 -2.03 10.46
N TRP A 166 -3.21 -2.17 9.71
CA TRP A 166 -4.49 -2.56 10.28
C TRP A 166 -4.38 -3.95 10.92
N GLU A 167 -5.05 -4.16 12.05
CA GLU A 167 -4.97 -5.44 12.77
C GLU A 167 -5.41 -6.62 11.90
N HIS A 168 -6.37 -6.45 10.99
CA HIS A 168 -6.80 -7.52 10.07
C HIS A 168 -5.66 -8.09 9.21
N ALA A 169 -4.57 -7.34 9.00
CA ALA A 169 -3.45 -7.77 8.15
C ALA A 169 -2.50 -8.74 8.87
N TYR A 170 -2.57 -8.86 10.20
CA TYR A 170 -1.61 -9.65 10.96
C TYR A 170 -2.16 -10.37 12.20
N TYR A 171 -3.38 -10.07 12.66
CA TYR A 171 -3.83 -10.54 13.97
C TYR A 171 -3.96 -12.07 14.07
N LEU A 172 -4.31 -12.75 12.98
CA LEU A 172 -4.48 -14.20 12.99
C LEU A 172 -3.16 -14.93 13.31
N LEU A 173 -2.04 -14.50 12.74
CA LEU A 173 -0.72 -15.09 12.99
C LEU A 173 0.04 -14.41 14.14
N TYR A 174 0.00 -13.09 14.24
CA TYR A 174 0.86 -12.30 15.14
C TYR A 174 0.13 -11.72 16.36
N GLN A 175 -1.21 -11.71 16.38
CA GLN A 175 -2.01 -11.05 17.42
C GLN A 175 -1.51 -9.62 17.68
N ASN A 176 -1.16 -9.28 18.94
CA ASN A 176 -0.64 -7.96 19.31
C ASN A 176 0.83 -7.71 18.90
N ARG A 177 1.52 -8.71 18.34
CA ARG A 177 2.97 -8.65 18.04
C ARG A 177 3.22 -8.02 16.67
N ARG A 178 2.68 -6.81 16.45
CA ARG A 178 2.95 -6.01 15.24
C ARG A 178 4.45 -5.89 14.90
N PRO A 179 5.39 -5.75 15.85
CA PRO A 179 6.82 -5.76 15.52
C PRO A 179 7.30 -7.03 14.79
N GLU A 180 6.76 -8.19 15.14
CA GLU A 180 7.11 -9.46 14.48
C GLU A 180 6.57 -9.51 13.05
N TYR A 181 5.35 -9.04 12.83
CA TYR A 181 4.76 -8.90 11.49
C TYR A 181 5.56 -7.94 10.60
N ILE A 182 5.95 -6.78 11.12
CA ILE A 182 6.78 -5.82 10.36
C ILE A 182 8.12 -6.45 9.98
N ASN A 183 8.74 -7.19 10.90
CA ASN A 183 9.98 -7.90 10.59
C ASN A 183 9.77 -9.02 9.56
N ALA A 184 8.64 -9.71 9.61
CA ALA A 184 8.28 -10.74 8.63
C ALA A 184 8.05 -10.15 7.24
N PHE A 185 7.39 -8.99 7.14
CA PHE A 185 7.11 -8.29 5.88
C PHE A 185 8.38 -8.05 5.05
N TYR A 186 9.50 -7.69 5.67
CA TYR A 186 10.75 -7.49 4.94
C TYR A 186 11.25 -8.72 4.18
N ASN A 187 10.80 -9.93 4.53
CA ASN A 187 11.18 -11.17 3.83
C ASN A 187 10.34 -11.43 2.57
N VAL A 188 9.23 -10.71 2.38
CA VAL A 188 8.34 -10.89 1.22
C VAL A 188 8.32 -9.68 0.29
N VAL A 189 9.02 -8.59 0.60
CA VAL A 189 9.05 -7.39 -0.27
C VAL A 189 9.57 -7.75 -1.66
N ASP A 190 8.79 -7.45 -2.69
CA ASP A 190 9.19 -7.56 -4.09
C ASP A 190 9.93 -6.29 -4.53
N TRP A 191 11.25 -6.28 -4.35
CA TRP A 191 12.08 -5.14 -4.74
C TRP A 191 12.11 -4.87 -6.25
N ALA A 192 11.78 -5.84 -7.10
CA ALA A 192 11.72 -5.63 -8.54
C ALA A 192 10.46 -4.83 -8.91
N GLU A 193 9.33 -5.13 -8.27
CA GLU A 193 8.12 -4.30 -8.43
C GLU A 193 8.30 -2.91 -7.83
N VAL A 194 8.95 -2.79 -6.67
CA VAL A 194 9.26 -1.49 -6.06
C VAL A 194 10.15 -0.63 -6.98
N GLU A 195 11.18 -1.22 -7.60
CA GLU A 195 12.00 -0.55 -8.62
C GLU A 195 11.16 -0.11 -9.83
N ARG A 196 10.30 -0.98 -10.37
CA ARG A 196 9.43 -0.64 -11.50
C ARG A 196 8.53 0.55 -11.18
N ARG A 197 7.95 0.58 -9.97
CA ARG A 197 7.11 1.69 -9.49
C ARG A 197 7.92 2.97 -9.27
N TYR A 198 9.12 2.87 -8.71
CA TYR A 198 10.03 3.99 -8.56
C TYR A 198 10.36 4.62 -9.92
N LEU A 199 10.76 3.83 -10.91
CA LEU A 199 11.08 4.29 -12.26
C LEU A 199 9.88 4.98 -12.92
N ALA A 200 8.68 4.44 -12.75
CA ALA A 200 7.45 5.05 -13.26
C ALA A 200 7.14 6.40 -12.58
N ALA A 201 7.43 6.54 -11.28
CA ALA A 201 7.17 7.76 -10.52
C ALA A 201 8.18 8.89 -10.80
N VAL A 202 9.39 8.55 -11.27
CA VAL A 202 10.45 9.54 -11.57
C VAL A 202 10.60 9.86 -13.06
N ALA A 203 9.88 9.17 -13.94
CA ALA A 203 9.78 9.49 -15.37
C ALA A 203 9.16 10.89 -15.54
#